data_AF-A0A7K8L7H9-F1
#
_entry.id   AF-A0A7K8L7H9-F1
#
_cell.length_a   1.000
_cell.length_b   1.000
_cell.length_c   1.000
_cell.angle_alpha   90.00
_cell.angle_beta   90.00
_cell.angle_gamma   90.00
#
_symmetry.space_group_name_H-M   'P 1'
#
loop_
_entity.id
_entity.type
_entity.pdbx_description
1 polymer ?
#
loop_
_entity_poly.entity_id
_entity_poly.type
_entity_poly.pdbx_seq_one_letter_code
_entity_poly.pdbx_strand_id
1 'polypeptide(L)'
;MQSANVLLRKIVRSSVLPFAAQHGMKKDLFPLSRTLSLSPCLKQDNSCSPSEKLDLDAWKKVMKSGLQEVSETVSEHKELSTLAAAREILEMWRLAGRSVPENISEEQLKTFVECPSKSAKKKYLKYLHLKELYKKNDKRKMEEKRERRLETEEQAAKTDETKRNSFICLWASCMDRAYNWRVAQSMIFGQPLVFDMSYEKEMSVREVANTVRQLVLSEGCNRRSVDPFHIHFCNFKDDSLYHKEFIKHYREAWGKLLITVTDQCYTDVFPKDKLIYLTADSPKVMKTFDHDKIYIVGSMVDRSIKTGVSLARAKRLGLETAALPLEKYLLWNTGAKNLTLDQMMHILLTLKDTGDWKKALEFVPKRKYCGFVSKPVNELKKTLNLINTLKLGKRQEEVRRQFAKNYSKKRTQK
;
A
#
# COMPACT_ATOMS: atom_id res chain seq x y z
N MET A 1 29.30 -31.89 -37.23
CA MET A 1 29.37 -31.19 -38.53
C MET A 1 27.95 -30.82 -38.93
N GLN A 2 27.73 -29.53 -39.17
CA GLN A 2 26.74 -28.89 -40.08
C GLN A 2 25.28 -29.37 -39.96
N SER A 3 24.34 -28.54 -39.48
CA SER A 3 23.61 -27.49 -40.25
C SER A 3 22.96 -28.07 -41.51
N ALA A 4 21.73 -27.80 -41.91
CA ALA A 4 20.64 -26.92 -41.50
C ALA A 4 19.49 -27.16 -42.51
N ASN A 5 18.39 -26.42 -42.36
CA ASN A 5 17.31 -26.18 -43.34
C ASN A 5 16.16 -27.19 -43.37
N VAL A 6 15.00 -26.78 -42.83
CA VAL A 6 13.76 -26.67 -43.62
C VAL A 6 12.86 -25.57 -43.02
N LEU A 7 12.72 -24.49 -43.79
CA LEU A 7 11.57 -23.59 -44.00
C LEU A 7 10.70 -23.08 -42.83
N LEU A 8 10.93 -21.81 -42.47
CA LEU A 8 9.92 -20.89 -41.90
C LEU A 8 9.18 -20.17 -43.04
N ARG A 9 7.87 -20.42 -43.20
CA ARG A 9 6.99 -19.59 -44.03
C ARG A 9 6.37 -18.47 -43.19
N LYS A 10 6.70 -17.23 -43.58
CA LYS A 10 6.03 -15.99 -43.19
C LYS A 10 4.57 -16.01 -43.62
N ILE A 11 3.66 -15.61 -42.72
CA ILE A 11 2.36 -15.04 -43.11
C ILE A 11 2.21 -13.72 -42.37
N VAL A 12 2.36 -12.64 -43.14
CA VAL A 12 1.94 -11.28 -42.84
C VAL A 12 0.54 -11.13 -43.41
N ARG A 13 -0.44 -10.71 -42.60
CA ARG A 13 -1.68 -10.10 -43.10
C ARG A 13 -2.11 -8.95 -42.19
N SER A 14 -1.99 -7.76 -42.77
CA SER A 14 -2.64 -6.51 -42.36
C SER A 14 -4.07 -6.43 -42.90
N SER A 15 -4.97 -5.81 -42.14
CA SER A 15 -6.19 -5.14 -42.64
C SER A 15 -6.73 -4.28 -41.49
N VAL A 16 -6.53 -2.95 -41.51
CA VAL A 16 -7.37 -1.91 -42.12
C VAL A 16 -8.70 -1.71 -41.37
N LEU A 17 -8.86 -0.48 -40.87
CA LEU A 17 -10.02 0.15 -40.21
C LEU A 17 -11.33 0.01 -41.02
N PRO A 18 -12.48 0.25 -40.37
CA PRO A 18 -13.16 1.50 -40.73
C PRO A 18 -13.68 2.32 -39.55
N PHE A 19 -13.66 3.62 -39.84
CA PHE A 19 -14.23 4.76 -39.15
C PHE A 19 -15.77 4.75 -39.30
N ALA A 20 -16.52 5.07 -38.26
CA ALA A 20 -17.90 5.53 -38.38
C ALA A 20 -18.21 6.56 -37.29
N ALA A 21 -18.16 7.82 -37.67
CA ALA A 21 -18.74 8.94 -36.96
C ALA A 21 -20.19 9.12 -37.42
N GLN A 22 -21.11 9.37 -36.49
CA GLN A 22 -22.31 10.15 -36.79
C GLN A 22 -22.60 11.13 -35.66
N HIS A 23 -22.99 12.31 -36.13
CA HIS A 23 -23.11 13.60 -35.49
C HIS A 23 -24.61 13.87 -35.25
N GLY A 24 -24.99 14.49 -34.13
CA GLY A 24 -26.37 14.91 -33.88
C GLY A 24 -26.47 15.87 -32.70
N MET A 25 -26.77 17.13 -32.99
CA MET A 25 -26.75 18.29 -32.07
C MET A 25 -28.11 18.60 -31.43
N LYS A 26 -28.04 19.49 -30.40
CA LYS A 26 -29.03 20.42 -29.81
C LYS A 26 -29.60 19.96 -28.45
N LYS A 27 -29.21 20.62 -27.34
CA LYS A 27 -29.70 21.89 -26.76
C LYS A 27 -31.15 21.80 -26.25
N ASP A 28 -31.34 21.73 -24.93
CA ASP A 28 -31.85 22.84 -24.09
C ASP A 28 -32.56 22.42 -22.79
N LEU A 29 -32.34 23.23 -21.75
CA LEU A 29 -33.26 23.65 -20.67
C LEU A 29 -33.72 22.66 -19.57
N PHE A 30 -33.21 22.93 -18.36
CA PHE A 30 -33.85 22.75 -17.05
C PHE A 30 -35.23 23.49 -16.99
N PRO A 31 -36.19 23.13 -16.09
CA PRO A 31 -35.96 23.11 -14.64
C PRO A 31 -36.72 22.08 -13.77
N LEU A 32 -36.11 21.90 -12.59
CA LEU A 32 -36.66 21.29 -11.37
C LEU A 32 -37.82 22.10 -10.79
N SER A 33 -38.82 21.40 -10.23
CA SER A 33 -39.73 21.95 -9.21
C SER A 33 -40.21 20.85 -8.25
N ARG A 34 -39.82 21.02 -6.97
CA ARG A 34 -40.51 20.81 -5.67
C ARG A 34 -41.53 19.66 -5.56
N THR A 35 -41.64 18.92 -4.45
CA THR A 35 -41.94 19.43 -3.10
C THR A 35 -41.92 18.24 -2.12
N LEU A 36 -41.43 18.41 -0.88
CA LEU A 36 -41.88 17.58 0.24
C LEU A 36 -42.20 18.46 1.44
N SER A 37 -43.42 18.28 1.90
CA SER A 37 -44.12 18.88 3.02
C SER A 37 -43.64 18.29 4.35
N LEU A 38 -43.43 19.13 5.36
CA LEU A 38 -43.57 18.73 6.77
C LEU A 38 -44.31 19.82 7.54
N SER A 39 -45.39 19.39 8.17
CA SER A 39 -46.34 20.12 9.02
C SER A 39 -45.83 20.22 10.49
N PRO A 40 -46.54 20.98 11.36
CA PRO A 40 -45.91 21.78 12.42
C PRO A 40 -46.09 21.18 13.83
N CYS A 41 -45.31 21.68 14.80
CA CYS A 41 -45.69 21.61 16.21
C CYS A 41 -45.27 22.89 16.97
N LEU A 42 -46.25 23.46 17.66
CA LEU A 42 -46.23 24.68 18.47
C LEU A 42 -45.62 24.44 19.86
N LYS A 43 -45.00 25.48 20.46
CA LYS A 43 -45.37 26.01 21.80
C LYS A 43 -44.58 27.27 22.20
N GLN A 44 -45.35 28.37 22.31
CA GLN A 44 -45.41 29.45 23.31
C GLN A 44 -44.15 30.10 23.95
N ASP A 45 -44.02 31.39 23.64
CA ASP A 45 -44.00 32.60 24.49
C ASP A 45 -43.06 32.74 25.70
N ASN A 46 -42.23 33.79 25.66
CA ASN A 46 -42.15 34.80 26.74
C ASN A 46 -41.50 36.12 26.24
N SER A 47 -41.94 37.21 26.85
CA SER A 47 -41.87 38.62 26.49
C SER A 47 -40.52 39.34 26.72
N CYS A 48 -40.26 40.41 25.94
CA CYS A 48 -39.84 41.77 26.37
C CYS A 48 -39.48 42.64 25.13
N SER A 49 -39.84 43.92 25.12
CA SER A 49 -39.52 44.94 24.08
C SER A 49 -38.89 46.18 24.72
N PRO A 50 -38.34 47.17 23.99
CA PRO A 50 -37.72 47.18 22.66
C PRO A 50 -36.30 47.82 22.69
N SER A 51 -35.46 47.58 21.68
CA SER A 51 -34.31 48.44 21.40
C SER A 51 -34.06 48.49 19.90
N GLU A 52 -33.67 49.67 19.44
CA GLU A 52 -33.71 50.21 18.09
C GLU A 52 -33.16 49.25 17.01
N LYS A 53 -33.98 48.97 15.99
CA LYS A 53 -33.55 48.26 14.79
C LYS A 53 -32.70 49.19 13.93
N LEU A 54 -31.39 48.93 13.87
CA LEU A 54 -30.54 49.39 12.78
C LEU A 54 -31.00 48.73 11.47
N ASP A 55 -31.38 49.56 10.49
CA ASP A 55 -31.78 49.12 9.16
C ASP A 55 -30.54 48.73 8.33
N LEU A 56 -30.27 47.43 8.31
CA LEU A 56 -29.17 46.82 7.55
C LEU A 56 -29.39 46.86 6.03
N ASP A 57 -30.61 47.10 5.56
CA ASP A 57 -30.93 47.13 4.14
C ASP A 57 -30.65 48.50 3.52
N ALA A 58 -30.74 49.58 4.30
CA ALA A 58 -30.20 50.89 3.93
C ALA A 58 -28.68 50.84 3.69
N TRP A 59 -27.92 50.15 4.55
CA TRP A 59 -26.46 49.99 4.42
C TRP A 59 -26.06 49.15 3.21
N LYS A 60 -26.80 48.10 2.88
CA LYS A 60 -26.56 47.29 1.67
C LYS A 60 -26.80 48.09 0.39
N LYS A 61 -27.73 49.04 0.40
CA LYS A 61 -28.06 49.85 -0.78
C LYS A 61 -26.94 50.85 -1.12
N VAL A 62 -26.32 51.44 -0.09
CA VAL A 62 -25.17 52.35 -0.22
C VAL A 62 -23.91 51.64 -0.74
N MET A 63 -23.68 50.40 -0.31
CA MET A 63 -22.55 49.59 -0.81
C MET A 63 -22.74 49.10 -2.25
N LYS A 64 -23.98 48.96 -2.72
CA LYS A 64 -24.29 48.47 -4.08
C LYS A 64 -24.25 49.55 -5.16
N SER A 65 -24.37 50.83 -4.82
CA SER A 65 -24.29 51.93 -5.78
C SER A 65 -22.86 52.30 -6.21
N GLY A 66 -21.83 51.69 -5.60
CA GLY A 66 -20.42 51.95 -5.92
C GLY A 66 -19.79 51.02 -6.97
N LEU A 67 -20.55 50.11 -7.59
CA LEU A 67 -19.99 49.14 -8.53
C LEU A 67 -20.76 49.16 -9.86
N GLN A 68 -20.26 49.93 -10.82
CA GLN A 68 -20.70 49.87 -12.21
C GLN A 68 -19.61 49.20 -13.08
N GLU A 69 -20.01 48.10 -13.70
CA GLU A 69 -19.57 47.50 -14.97
C GLU A 69 -18.09 47.57 -15.38
N VAL A 70 -17.35 46.48 -15.14
CA VAL A 70 -16.34 45.93 -16.07
C VAL A 70 -16.36 44.41 -15.90
N SER A 71 -16.91 43.66 -16.86
CA SER A 71 -16.98 42.20 -16.82
C SER A 71 -16.20 41.60 -17.98
N GLU A 72 -14.94 41.25 -17.71
CA GLU A 72 -14.22 40.10 -18.30
C GLU A 72 -12.79 39.99 -17.70
N THR A 73 -12.22 41.10 -17.22
CA THR A 73 -10.94 41.11 -16.45
C THR A 73 -11.11 40.75 -14.96
N VAL A 74 -12.34 40.74 -14.43
CA VAL A 74 -12.62 40.61 -12.99
C VAL A 74 -12.46 39.18 -12.47
N SER A 75 -12.54 38.14 -13.31
CA SER A 75 -12.37 36.76 -12.83
C SER A 75 -10.92 36.47 -12.42
N GLU A 76 -9.96 36.84 -13.27
CA GLU A 76 -8.53 36.63 -13.02
C GLU A 76 -8.01 37.55 -11.91
N HIS A 77 -8.41 38.83 -11.89
CA HIS A 77 -8.02 39.75 -10.83
C HIS A 77 -8.56 39.34 -9.45
N LYS A 78 -9.74 38.72 -9.39
CA LYS A 78 -10.34 38.25 -8.14
C LYS A 78 -9.68 36.97 -7.65
N GLU A 79 -9.32 36.05 -8.55
CA GLU A 79 -8.51 34.87 -8.20
C GLU A 79 -7.10 35.28 -7.71
N LEU A 80 -6.41 36.18 -8.41
CA LEU A 80 -5.11 36.71 -8.00
C LEU A 80 -5.18 37.42 -6.64
N SER A 81 -6.23 38.20 -6.40
CA SER A 81 -6.48 38.86 -5.10
C SER A 81 -6.71 37.85 -3.97
N THR A 82 -7.46 36.77 -4.22
CA THR A 82 -7.66 35.70 -3.23
C THR A 82 -6.41 34.89 -2.93
N LEU A 83 -5.54 34.67 -3.93
CA LEU A 83 -4.26 33.98 -3.74
C LEU A 83 -3.25 34.86 -3.00
N ALA A 84 -3.25 36.18 -3.24
CA ALA A 84 -2.44 37.14 -2.50
C ALA A 84 -2.84 37.18 -1.01
N ALA A 85 -4.13 37.28 -0.72
CA ALA A 85 -4.64 37.22 0.66
C ALA A 85 -4.31 35.88 1.35
N ALA A 86 -4.32 34.77 0.60
CA ALA A 86 -3.92 33.47 1.12
C ALA A 86 -2.43 33.44 1.51
N ARG A 87 -1.54 34.06 0.71
CA ARG A 87 -0.10 34.17 1.02
C ARG A 87 0.13 35.01 2.28
N GLU A 88 -0.56 36.13 2.45
CA GLU A 88 -0.48 36.96 3.66
C GLU A 88 -0.93 36.21 4.92
N ILE A 89 -2.03 35.45 4.84
CA ILE A 89 -2.52 34.62 5.95
C ILE A 89 -1.46 33.57 6.35
N LEU A 90 -0.78 32.97 5.37
CA LEU A 90 0.26 31.98 5.62
C LEU A 90 1.47 32.61 6.30
N GLU A 91 1.87 33.80 5.88
CA GLU A 91 2.98 34.55 6.47
C GLU A 91 2.67 34.96 7.91
N MET A 92 1.46 35.46 8.16
CA MET A 92 0.98 35.72 9.52
C MET A 92 1.02 34.46 10.40
N TRP A 93 0.66 33.29 9.85
CA TRP A 93 0.69 32.03 10.61
C TRP A 93 2.11 31.53 10.88
N ARG A 94 3.07 31.81 9.99
CA ARG A 94 4.50 31.55 10.22
C ARG A 94 5.02 32.41 11.37
N LEU A 95 4.74 33.71 11.34
CA LEU A 95 5.11 34.65 12.40
C LEU A 95 4.50 34.27 13.75
N ALA A 96 3.27 33.73 13.74
CA ALA A 96 2.60 33.20 14.93
C ALA A 96 3.12 31.82 15.41
N GLY A 97 4.23 31.30 14.84
CA GLY A 97 4.86 30.03 15.25
C GLY A 97 4.04 28.78 14.90
N ARG A 98 3.11 28.86 13.93
CA ARG A 98 2.35 27.70 13.47
C ARG A 98 3.18 26.86 12.50
N SER A 99 2.89 25.56 12.44
CA SER A 99 3.54 24.62 11.51
C SER A 99 3.10 24.87 10.06
N VAL A 100 3.83 25.75 9.37
CA VAL A 100 3.62 26.11 7.96
C VAL A 100 4.87 25.72 7.15
N PRO A 101 4.73 25.16 5.93
CA PRO A 101 5.87 24.88 5.04
C PRO A 101 6.65 26.14 4.66
N GLU A 102 7.94 26.01 4.32
CA GLU A 102 8.76 27.12 3.81
C GLU A 102 8.39 27.42 2.35
N ASN A 103 8.22 26.40 1.52
CA ASN A 103 7.89 26.52 0.10
C ASN A 103 6.53 25.89 -0.21
N ILE A 104 5.61 26.70 -0.77
CA ILE A 104 4.24 26.26 -1.14
C ILE A 104 4.05 26.51 -2.64
N SER A 105 3.70 25.46 -3.40
CA SER A 105 3.42 25.60 -4.84
C SER A 105 2.04 26.24 -5.08
N GLU A 106 1.82 26.80 -6.27
CA GLU A 106 0.56 27.46 -6.63
C GLU A 106 -0.64 26.50 -6.58
N GLU A 107 -0.44 25.24 -6.98
CA GLU A 107 -1.45 24.18 -6.86
C GLU A 107 -1.84 23.88 -5.39
N GLN A 108 -0.85 23.88 -4.49
CA GLN A 108 -1.08 23.67 -3.06
C GLN A 108 -1.77 24.86 -2.41
N LEU A 109 -1.47 26.07 -2.90
CA LEU A 109 -2.13 27.30 -2.47
C LEU A 109 -3.61 27.29 -2.91
N LYS A 110 -3.90 26.83 -4.13
CA LYS A 110 -5.27 26.64 -4.61
C LYS A 110 -6.05 25.64 -3.73
N THR A 111 -5.44 24.50 -3.43
CA THR A 111 -6.03 23.49 -2.51
C THR A 111 -6.26 24.05 -1.09
N PHE A 112 -5.37 24.94 -0.61
CA PHE A 112 -5.53 25.60 0.68
C PHE A 112 -6.72 26.57 0.71
N VAL A 113 -6.94 27.32 -0.39
CA VAL A 113 -8.09 28.22 -0.53
C VAL A 113 -9.40 27.43 -0.55
N GLU A 114 -9.43 26.32 -1.29
CA GLU A 114 -10.58 25.41 -1.44
C GLU A 114 -10.98 24.68 -0.14
N CYS A 115 -10.14 24.68 0.90
CA CYS A 115 -10.45 24.03 2.17
C CYS A 115 -11.66 24.68 2.89
N PRO A 116 -12.68 23.90 3.31
CA PRO A 116 -13.97 24.44 3.75
C PRO A 116 -13.95 25.05 5.17
N SER A 117 -12.95 24.76 6.00
CA SER A 117 -12.88 25.25 7.38
C SER A 117 -11.48 25.64 7.83
N LYS A 118 -11.38 26.52 8.84
CA LYS A 118 -10.10 26.92 9.46
C LYS A 118 -9.34 25.71 10.03
N SER A 119 -10.05 24.71 10.55
CA SER A 119 -9.45 23.47 11.06
C SER A 119 -8.90 22.58 9.94
N ALA A 120 -9.59 22.49 8.80
CA ALA A 120 -9.09 21.78 7.63
C ALA A 120 -7.83 22.44 7.05
N LYS A 121 -7.83 23.78 6.95
CA LYS A 121 -6.66 24.59 6.56
C LYS A 121 -5.44 24.33 7.44
N LYS A 122 -5.62 24.33 8.77
CA LYS A 122 -4.56 23.99 9.74
C LYS A 122 -4.04 22.55 9.57
N LYS A 123 -4.92 21.57 9.39
CA LYS A 123 -4.52 20.16 9.16
C LYS A 123 -3.74 20.01 7.86
N TYR A 124 -4.16 20.68 6.79
CA TYR A 124 -3.50 20.65 5.50
C TYR A 124 -2.09 21.26 5.56
N LEU A 125 -1.93 22.43 6.18
CA LEU A 125 -0.61 23.04 6.36
C LEU A 125 0.32 22.20 7.23
N LYS A 126 -0.20 21.62 8.32
CA LYS A 126 0.57 20.69 9.15
C LYS A 126 1.03 19.46 8.36
N TYR A 127 0.17 18.92 7.49
CA TYR A 127 0.53 17.83 6.59
C TYR A 127 1.64 18.22 5.62
N LEU A 128 1.53 19.39 4.97
CA LEU A 128 2.57 19.88 4.06
C LEU A 128 3.90 20.13 4.79
N HIS A 129 3.87 20.74 5.96
CA HIS A 129 5.07 21.04 6.74
C HIS A 129 5.77 19.75 7.17
N LEU A 130 4.99 18.76 7.64
CA LEU A 130 5.54 17.46 7.99
C LEU A 130 6.14 16.73 6.77
N LYS A 131 5.51 16.83 5.59
CA LYS A 131 6.02 16.29 4.33
C LYS A 131 7.36 16.95 3.94
N GLU A 132 7.50 18.26 4.14
CA GLU A 132 8.74 18.98 3.89
C GLU A 132 9.85 18.57 4.86
N LEU A 133 9.55 18.47 6.16
CA LEU A 133 10.48 17.96 7.17
C LEU A 133 10.95 16.54 6.84
N TYR A 134 10.06 15.66 6.38
CA TYR A 134 10.45 14.33 5.92
C TYR A 134 11.41 14.39 4.72
N LYS A 135 11.16 15.26 3.74
CA LYS A 135 12.07 15.44 2.59
C LYS A 135 13.44 15.97 3.02
N LYS A 136 13.49 16.96 3.91
CA LYS A 136 14.74 17.52 4.46
C LYS A 136 15.52 16.48 5.24
N ASN A 137 14.84 15.73 6.12
CA ASN A 137 15.48 14.64 6.87
C ASN A 137 15.98 13.52 5.97
N ASP A 138 15.25 13.18 4.90
CA ASP A 138 15.69 12.18 3.92
C ASP A 138 16.91 12.68 3.14
N LYS A 139 16.89 13.94 2.67
CA LYS A 139 18.05 14.59 2.03
C LYS A 139 19.27 14.59 2.95
N ARG A 140 19.12 15.01 4.21
CA ARG A 140 20.19 14.97 5.22
C ARG A 140 20.72 13.54 5.42
N LYS A 141 19.84 12.54 5.55
CA LYS A 141 20.27 11.13 5.65
C LYS A 141 20.99 10.63 4.41
N MET A 142 20.64 11.11 3.22
CA MET A 142 21.33 10.77 1.98
C MET A 142 22.69 11.47 1.89
N GLU A 143 22.79 12.73 2.30
CA GLU A 143 24.05 13.49 2.41
C GLU A 143 24.98 12.86 3.44
N GLU A 144 24.51 12.57 4.66
CA GLU A 144 25.26 11.84 5.68
C GLU A 144 25.73 10.45 5.17
N LYS A 145 24.94 9.78 4.33
CA LYS A 145 25.36 8.52 3.69
C LYS A 145 26.41 8.75 2.60
N ARG A 146 26.33 9.85 1.87
CA ARG A 146 27.29 10.22 0.83
C ARG A 146 28.62 10.65 1.45
N GLU A 147 28.58 11.48 2.49
CA GLU A 147 29.76 11.88 3.27
C GLU A 147 30.43 10.66 3.87
N ARG A 148 29.69 9.75 4.55
CA ARG A 148 30.27 8.48 5.02
C ARG A 148 30.91 7.64 3.92
N ARG A 149 30.33 7.62 2.71
CA ARG A 149 30.93 6.91 1.56
C ARG A 149 32.22 7.58 1.11
N LEU A 150 32.23 8.91 0.99
CA LEU A 150 33.41 9.69 0.62
C LEU A 150 34.51 9.56 1.68
N GLU A 151 34.17 9.61 2.97
CA GLU A 151 35.10 9.36 4.08
C GLU A 151 35.67 7.94 4.04
N THR A 152 34.83 6.94 3.75
CA THR A 152 35.27 5.54 3.56
C THR A 152 36.16 5.42 2.32
N GLU A 153 35.84 6.13 1.23
CA GLU A 153 36.64 6.15 -0.01
C GLU A 153 38.00 6.85 0.19
N GLU A 154 38.05 7.96 0.94
CA GLU A 154 39.29 8.66 1.31
C GLU A 154 40.15 7.84 2.27
N GLN A 155 39.54 7.16 3.25
CA GLN A 155 40.24 6.22 4.13
C GLN A 155 40.74 4.99 3.35
N ALA A 156 39.95 4.49 2.41
CA ALA A 156 40.32 3.37 1.55
C ALA A 156 41.34 3.71 0.45
N ALA A 157 41.50 4.99 0.12
CA ALA A 157 42.56 5.48 -0.75
C ALA A 157 43.90 5.65 -0.02
N LYS A 158 43.87 5.85 1.30
CA LYS A 158 45.07 5.95 2.17
C LYS A 158 45.58 4.59 2.66
N THR A 159 44.80 3.52 2.50
CA THR A 159 45.11 2.15 2.94
C THR A 159 45.08 1.21 1.73
N ASP A 160 45.72 0.02 1.75
CA ASP A 160 45.66 -1.00 0.67
C ASP A 160 44.22 -1.57 0.42
N GLU A 161 43.20 -0.91 0.99
CA GLU A 161 41.76 -1.13 0.87
C GLU A 161 41.21 -0.84 -0.52
N THR A 162 41.91 -0.08 -1.37
CA THR A 162 41.49 0.13 -2.77
C THR A 162 41.39 -1.19 -3.53
N LYS A 163 42.30 -2.13 -3.25
CA LYS A 163 42.22 -3.52 -3.76
C LYS A 163 41.00 -4.23 -3.18
N ARG A 164 40.75 -4.13 -1.87
CA ARG A 164 39.60 -4.76 -1.18
C ARG A 164 38.26 -4.27 -1.73
N ASN A 165 38.12 -2.98 -2.02
CA ASN A 165 36.92 -2.39 -2.61
C ASN A 165 36.71 -2.83 -4.07
N SER A 166 37.79 -2.88 -4.87
CA SER A 166 37.75 -3.43 -6.22
C SER A 166 37.34 -4.91 -6.22
N PHE A 167 37.90 -5.71 -5.30
CA PHE A 167 37.48 -7.08 -5.10
C PHE A 167 36.00 -7.16 -4.72
N ILE A 168 35.52 -6.37 -3.75
CA ILE A 168 34.10 -6.37 -3.35
C ILE A 168 33.17 -6.05 -4.54
N CYS A 169 33.52 -5.06 -5.37
CA CYS A 169 32.77 -4.73 -6.57
C CYS A 169 32.79 -5.87 -7.61
N LEU A 170 33.95 -6.50 -7.81
CA LEU A 170 34.09 -7.66 -8.69
C LEU A 170 33.27 -8.86 -8.17
N TRP A 171 33.34 -9.14 -6.87
CA TRP A 171 32.54 -10.17 -6.19
C TRP A 171 31.04 -9.89 -6.35
N ALA A 172 30.61 -8.64 -6.16
CA ALA A 172 29.21 -8.25 -6.35
C ALA A 172 28.75 -8.47 -7.80
N SER A 173 29.56 -8.11 -8.80
CA SER A 173 29.27 -8.32 -10.22
C SER A 173 29.23 -9.82 -10.59
N CYS A 174 30.21 -10.59 -10.10
CA CYS A 174 30.25 -12.05 -10.26
C CYS A 174 29.04 -12.73 -9.63
N MET A 175 28.64 -12.31 -8.43
CA MET A 175 27.45 -12.80 -7.75
C MET A 175 26.18 -12.43 -8.50
N ASP A 176 26.07 -11.20 -9.02
CA ASP A 176 24.92 -10.79 -9.81
C ASP A 176 24.77 -11.64 -11.08
N ARG A 177 25.89 -11.90 -11.78
CA ARG A 177 25.93 -12.82 -12.91
C ARG A 177 25.51 -14.24 -12.52
N ALA A 178 26.00 -14.75 -11.38
CA ALA A 178 25.64 -16.07 -10.89
C ALA A 178 24.14 -16.16 -10.55
N TYR A 179 23.57 -15.13 -9.91
CA TYR A 179 22.16 -15.05 -9.61
C TYR A 179 21.30 -15.00 -10.87
N ASN A 180 21.67 -14.16 -11.84
CA ASN A 180 20.95 -14.06 -13.10
C ASN A 180 21.00 -15.38 -13.87
N TRP A 181 22.13 -16.11 -13.82
CA TRP A 181 22.23 -17.46 -14.37
C TRP A 181 21.27 -18.45 -13.69
N ARG A 182 21.17 -18.43 -12.36
CA ARG A 182 20.23 -19.32 -11.64
C ARG A 182 18.77 -19.04 -12.03
N VAL A 183 18.40 -17.77 -12.18
CA VAL A 183 17.04 -17.43 -12.62
C VAL A 183 16.83 -17.80 -14.09
N ALA A 184 17.83 -17.62 -14.96
CA ALA A 184 17.72 -18.07 -16.35
C ALA A 184 17.54 -19.60 -16.45
N GLN A 185 18.22 -20.36 -15.60
CA GLN A 185 18.01 -21.82 -15.48
C GLN A 185 16.61 -22.14 -14.96
N SER A 186 16.10 -21.38 -13.98
CA SER A 186 14.75 -21.61 -13.47
C SER A 186 13.67 -21.34 -14.51
N MET A 187 13.89 -20.47 -15.49
CA MET A 187 12.93 -20.30 -16.60
C MET A 187 12.69 -21.57 -17.42
N ILE A 188 13.68 -22.46 -17.51
CA ILE A 188 13.59 -23.68 -18.31
C ILE A 188 13.22 -24.88 -17.44
N PHE A 189 13.84 -24.99 -16.26
CA PHE A 189 13.77 -26.19 -15.42
C PHE A 189 13.12 -25.95 -14.04
N GLY A 190 12.88 -24.69 -13.69
CA GLY A 190 12.38 -24.31 -12.38
C GLY A 190 10.89 -24.56 -12.23
N GLN A 191 10.48 -24.85 -11.01
CA GLN A 191 9.07 -24.96 -10.65
C GLN A 191 8.37 -23.60 -10.86
N PRO A 192 7.22 -23.54 -11.57
CA PRO A 192 6.47 -22.31 -11.73
C PRO A 192 5.82 -21.83 -10.42
N LEU A 193 5.91 -20.53 -10.15
CA LEU A 193 5.17 -19.84 -9.09
C LEU A 193 4.39 -18.68 -9.71
N VAL A 194 3.07 -18.71 -9.56
CA VAL A 194 2.18 -17.73 -10.18
C VAL A 194 1.78 -16.64 -9.19
N PHE A 195 1.89 -15.40 -9.63
CA PHE A 195 1.29 -14.24 -8.99
C PHE A 195 0.09 -13.77 -9.83
N ASP A 196 -1.12 -13.86 -9.28
CA ASP A 196 -2.35 -13.44 -9.96
C ASP A 196 -2.52 -11.91 -9.88
N MET A 197 -2.42 -11.24 -11.02
CA MET A 197 -2.49 -9.77 -11.15
C MET A 197 -3.92 -9.25 -11.38
N SER A 198 -4.94 -10.08 -11.17
CA SER A 198 -6.34 -9.72 -11.42
C SER A 198 -6.95 -8.74 -10.39
N TYR A 199 -6.20 -8.27 -9.39
CA TYR A 199 -6.74 -7.55 -8.22
C TYR A 199 -6.69 -6.02 -8.31
N GLU A 200 -6.36 -5.48 -9.48
CA GLU A 200 -6.17 -4.05 -9.68
C GLU A 200 -7.41 -3.23 -9.26
N LYS A 201 -8.60 -3.69 -9.63
CA LYS A 201 -9.87 -2.99 -9.37
C LYS A 201 -10.27 -3.01 -7.90
N GLU A 202 -9.80 -4.00 -7.14
CA GLU A 202 -10.06 -4.10 -5.71
C GLU A 202 -9.11 -3.24 -4.86
N MET A 203 -8.11 -2.59 -5.44
CA MET A 203 -7.10 -1.84 -4.70
C MET A 203 -7.11 -0.35 -5.04
N SER A 204 -6.83 0.48 -4.02
CA SER A 204 -6.49 1.88 -4.25
C SER A 204 -5.10 2.00 -4.91
N VAL A 205 -4.81 3.13 -5.57
CA VAL A 205 -3.48 3.40 -6.18
C VAL A 205 -2.34 3.22 -5.18
N ARG A 206 -2.55 3.60 -3.90
CA ARG A 206 -1.55 3.41 -2.84
C ARG A 206 -1.36 1.93 -2.48
N GLU A 207 -2.41 1.13 -2.52
CA GLU A 207 -2.34 -0.30 -2.29
C GLU A 207 -1.64 -1.01 -3.45
N VAL A 208 -1.97 -0.66 -4.70
CA VAL A 208 -1.25 -1.17 -5.89
C VAL A 208 0.26 -0.91 -5.79
N ALA A 209 0.66 0.33 -5.44
CA ALA A 209 2.07 0.66 -5.25
C ALA A 209 2.74 -0.19 -4.14
N ASN A 210 2.03 -0.51 -3.05
CA ASN A 210 2.55 -1.39 -2.01
C ASN A 210 2.63 -2.85 -2.47
N THR A 211 1.66 -3.31 -3.27
CA THR A 211 1.67 -4.65 -3.87
C THR A 211 2.88 -4.82 -4.77
N VAL A 212 3.13 -3.87 -5.68
CA VAL A 212 4.32 -3.88 -6.55
C VAL A 212 5.60 -3.87 -5.72
N ARG A 213 5.67 -3.05 -4.66
CA ARG A 213 6.83 -3.05 -3.76
C ARG A 213 7.09 -4.43 -3.15
N GLN A 214 6.06 -5.17 -2.72
CA GLN A 214 6.23 -6.52 -2.19
C GLN A 214 6.64 -7.52 -3.27
N LEU A 215 6.12 -7.39 -4.49
CA LEU A 215 6.53 -8.22 -5.64
C LEU A 215 7.99 -7.98 -6.02
N VAL A 216 8.46 -6.74 -6.01
CA VAL A 216 9.88 -6.39 -6.23
C VAL A 216 10.77 -7.06 -5.18
N LEU A 217 10.35 -7.05 -3.90
CA LEU A 217 11.07 -7.75 -2.84
C LEU A 217 11.06 -9.27 -3.04
N SER A 218 9.93 -9.82 -3.51
CA SER A 218 9.76 -11.25 -3.79
C SER A 218 10.66 -11.71 -4.94
N GLU A 219 10.72 -10.96 -6.03
CA GLU A 219 11.64 -11.23 -7.15
C GLU A 219 13.09 -11.18 -6.68
N GLY A 220 13.46 -10.13 -5.94
CA GLY A 220 14.82 -9.98 -5.42
C GLY A 220 15.24 -11.06 -4.42
N CYS A 221 14.31 -11.65 -3.64
CA CYS A 221 14.63 -12.80 -2.78
C CYS A 221 14.69 -14.12 -3.58
N ASN A 222 13.81 -14.32 -4.56
CA ASN A 222 13.84 -15.47 -5.46
C ASN A 222 15.15 -15.54 -6.23
N ARG A 223 15.61 -14.40 -6.77
CA ARG A 223 16.87 -14.29 -7.52
C ARG A 223 18.12 -14.68 -6.72
N ARG A 224 18.09 -14.47 -5.40
CA ARG A 224 19.17 -14.85 -4.48
C ARG A 224 19.05 -16.28 -3.95
N SER A 225 17.96 -16.99 -4.26
CA SER A 225 17.78 -18.38 -3.87
C SER A 225 18.84 -19.27 -4.54
N VAL A 226 19.15 -20.39 -3.90
CA VAL A 226 19.97 -21.45 -4.51
C VAL A 226 19.17 -22.15 -5.62
N ASP A 227 17.87 -22.33 -5.40
CA ASP A 227 16.95 -22.99 -6.32
C ASP A 227 15.69 -22.12 -6.52
N PRO A 228 15.76 -21.08 -7.38
CA PRO A 228 14.67 -20.14 -7.61
C PRO A 228 13.43 -20.78 -8.25
N PHE A 229 12.25 -20.22 -7.97
CA PHE A 229 11.07 -20.45 -8.79
C PHE A 229 11.21 -19.77 -10.15
N HIS A 230 10.48 -20.28 -11.14
CA HIS A 230 10.14 -19.49 -12.32
C HIS A 230 8.91 -18.63 -12.01
N ILE A 231 9.09 -17.32 -11.92
CA ILE A 231 8.00 -16.41 -11.56
C ILE A 231 7.13 -16.13 -12.79
N HIS A 232 5.83 -16.33 -12.64
CA HIS A 232 4.81 -15.97 -13.63
C HIS A 232 3.89 -14.89 -13.11
N PHE A 233 3.77 -13.79 -13.85
CA PHE A 233 2.75 -12.77 -13.64
C PHE A 233 1.63 -13.00 -14.65
N CYS A 234 0.53 -13.61 -14.19
CA CYS A 234 -0.64 -13.91 -15.01
C CYS A 234 -1.73 -12.85 -14.82
N ASN A 235 -2.64 -12.75 -15.78
CA ASN A 235 -3.66 -11.68 -15.85
C ASN A 235 -3.05 -10.27 -15.80
N PHE A 236 -1.82 -10.10 -16.28
CA PHE A 236 -1.10 -8.84 -16.27
C PHE A 236 -1.37 -8.06 -17.55
N LYS A 237 -1.85 -6.82 -17.43
CA LYS A 237 -2.10 -5.94 -18.59
C LYS A 237 -1.00 -4.91 -18.72
N ASP A 238 -0.49 -4.72 -19.94
CA ASP A 238 0.60 -3.78 -20.25
C ASP A 238 0.23 -2.30 -20.08
N ASP A 239 -1.02 -1.96 -19.77
CA ASP A 239 -1.42 -0.58 -19.46
C ASP A 239 -2.05 -0.44 -18.06
N SER A 240 -1.87 -1.46 -17.22
CA SER A 240 -2.35 -1.48 -15.84
C SER A 240 -1.58 -0.52 -14.93
N LEU A 241 -2.19 -0.18 -13.79
CA LEU A 241 -1.52 0.49 -12.68
C LEU A 241 -0.32 -0.32 -12.16
N TYR A 242 -0.37 -1.66 -12.23
CA TYR A 242 0.78 -2.50 -11.91
C TYR A 242 1.97 -2.18 -12.81
N HIS A 243 1.77 -2.17 -14.13
CA HIS A 243 2.85 -1.90 -15.08
C HIS A 243 3.49 -0.54 -14.84
N LYS A 244 2.67 0.50 -14.62
CA LYS A 244 3.15 1.86 -14.31
C LYS A 244 4.00 1.90 -13.03
N GLU A 245 3.62 1.15 -12.00
CA GLU A 245 4.40 1.08 -10.76
C GLU A 245 5.67 0.21 -10.92
N PHE A 246 5.62 -0.87 -11.68
CA PHE A 246 6.81 -1.69 -11.97
C PHE A 246 7.89 -0.91 -12.73
N ILE A 247 7.49 -0.11 -13.73
CA ILE A 247 8.42 0.78 -14.45
C ILE A 247 9.08 1.78 -13.49
N LYS A 248 8.39 2.31 -12.48
CA LYS A 248 9.02 3.22 -11.50
C LYS A 248 10.13 2.54 -10.69
N HIS A 249 9.98 1.25 -10.40
CA HIS A 249 10.94 0.48 -9.62
C HIS A 249 12.12 -0.01 -10.46
N TYR A 250 11.85 -0.61 -11.61
CA TYR A 250 12.86 -1.26 -12.45
C TYR A 250 13.39 -0.36 -13.58
N ARG A 251 12.66 0.69 -13.96
CA ARG A 251 12.97 1.54 -15.13
C ARG A 251 13.23 0.68 -16.36
N GLU A 252 14.32 0.93 -17.06
CA GLU A 252 14.78 0.18 -18.23
C GLU A 252 15.09 -1.30 -17.94
N ALA A 253 15.32 -1.66 -16.68
CA ALA A 253 15.57 -3.05 -16.31
C ALA A 253 14.31 -3.93 -16.33
N TRP A 254 13.10 -3.36 -16.43
CA TRP A 254 11.85 -4.12 -16.50
C TRP A 254 11.87 -5.17 -17.62
N GLY A 255 12.28 -4.77 -18.83
CA GLY A 255 12.39 -5.67 -19.98
C GLY A 255 13.55 -6.67 -19.91
N LYS A 256 14.41 -6.58 -18.89
CA LYS A 256 15.54 -7.49 -18.66
C LYS A 256 15.25 -8.51 -17.55
N LEU A 257 14.09 -8.41 -16.90
CA LEU A 257 13.73 -9.34 -15.84
C LEU A 257 13.47 -10.72 -16.43
N LEU A 258 14.01 -11.74 -15.77
CA LEU A 258 13.85 -13.14 -16.12
C LEU A 258 12.59 -13.70 -15.45
N ILE A 259 11.46 -13.08 -15.78
CA ILE A 259 10.11 -13.45 -15.32
C ILE A 259 9.19 -13.57 -16.53
N THR A 260 8.22 -14.46 -16.46
CA THR A 260 7.21 -14.59 -17.52
C THR A 260 6.00 -13.72 -17.20
N VAL A 261 5.73 -12.73 -18.04
CA VAL A 261 4.56 -11.85 -17.92
C VAL A 261 3.56 -12.20 -19.03
N THR A 262 2.30 -12.38 -18.66
CA THR A 262 1.23 -12.73 -19.60
C THR A 262 -0.11 -12.13 -19.17
N ASP A 263 -0.92 -11.74 -20.15
CA ASP A 263 -2.29 -11.26 -19.96
C ASP A 263 -3.30 -12.41 -19.78
N GLN A 264 -2.89 -13.64 -20.12
CA GLN A 264 -3.72 -14.84 -20.04
C GLN A 264 -3.98 -15.29 -18.61
N CYS A 265 -5.09 -16.02 -18.43
CA CYS A 265 -5.38 -16.66 -17.16
C CYS A 265 -4.40 -17.82 -16.92
N TYR A 266 -3.98 -18.01 -15.67
CA TYR A 266 -3.10 -19.12 -15.31
C TYR A 266 -3.73 -20.51 -15.60
N THR A 267 -5.05 -20.61 -15.78
CA THR A 267 -5.73 -21.85 -16.22
C THR A 267 -5.52 -22.18 -17.69
N ASP A 268 -5.18 -21.17 -18.50
CA ASP A 268 -4.93 -21.33 -19.94
C ASP A 268 -3.45 -21.61 -20.20
N VAL A 269 -2.58 -21.14 -19.30
CA VAL A 269 -1.12 -21.33 -19.36
C VAL A 269 -0.69 -22.68 -18.78
N PHE A 270 -1.38 -23.17 -17.73
CA PHE A 270 -0.97 -24.36 -16.99
C PHE A 270 -2.10 -25.39 -16.86
N PRO A 271 -1.75 -26.68 -16.76
CA PRO A 271 -2.73 -27.74 -16.55
C PRO A 271 -3.43 -27.55 -15.20
N LYS A 272 -4.76 -27.48 -15.24
CA LYS A 272 -5.61 -27.09 -14.11
C LYS A 272 -5.47 -27.98 -12.87
N ASP A 273 -5.21 -29.27 -13.07
CA ASP A 273 -4.99 -30.28 -12.02
C ASP A 273 -3.69 -30.07 -11.23
N LYS A 274 -2.73 -29.32 -11.78
CA LYS A 274 -1.50 -28.95 -11.08
C LYS A 274 -1.62 -27.67 -10.27
N LEU A 275 -2.65 -26.85 -10.51
CA LEU A 275 -2.80 -25.55 -9.89
C LEU A 275 -3.36 -25.64 -8.46
N ILE A 276 -2.67 -25.01 -7.51
CA ILE A 276 -3.14 -24.83 -6.12
C ILE A 276 -3.16 -23.34 -5.79
N TYR A 277 -4.35 -22.80 -5.53
CA TYR A 277 -4.52 -21.42 -5.12
C TYR A 277 -4.30 -21.26 -3.61
N LEU A 278 -3.27 -20.52 -3.22
CA LEU A 278 -2.95 -20.26 -1.83
C LEU A 278 -3.80 -19.10 -1.29
N THR A 279 -4.61 -19.38 -0.29
CA THR A 279 -5.44 -18.37 0.40
C THR A 279 -5.65 -18.73 1.86
N ALA A 280 -5.55 -17.74 2.74
CA ALA A 280 -5.75 -17.92 4.18
C ALA A 280 -7.19 -18.35 4.53
N ASP A 281 -8.16 -18.08 3.65
CA ASP A 281 -9.56 -18.43 3.84
C ASP A 281 -9.90 -19.86 3.38
N SER A 282 -8.92 -20.61 2.86
CA SER A 282 -9.17 -21.98 2.42
C SER A 282 -9.50 -22.91 3.61
N PRO A 283 -10.55 -23.75 3.51
CA PRO A 283 -10.82 -24.76 4.53
C PRO A 283 -9.79 -25.90 4.53
N LYS A 284 -9.12 -26.12 3.39
CA LYS A 284 -8.04 -27.12 3.26
C LYS A 284 -6.73 -26.51 3.73
N VAL A 285 -6.06 -27.18 4.66
CA VAL A 285 -4.74 -26.79 5.17
C VAL A 285 -3.64 -27.58 4.48
N MET A 286 -2.65 -26.87 3.94
CA MET A 286 -1.47 -27.45 3.30
C MET A 286 -0.65 -28.22 4.34
N LYS A 287 -0.37 -29.50 4.05
CA LYS A 287 0.38 -30.39 4.95
C LYS A 287 1.85 -30.50 4.55
N THR A 288 2.11 -30.65 3.26
CA THR A 288 3.43 -30.83 2.67
C THR A 288 3.57 -29.91 1.46
N PHE A 289 4.81 -29.53 1.16
CA PHE A 289 5.14 -28.88 -0.10
C PHE A 289 5.27 -29.95 -1.19
N ASP A 290 4.75 -29.67 -2.37
CA ASP A 290 4.69 -30.56 -3.52
C ASP A 290 5.39 -29.87 -4.69
N HIS A 291 6.48 -30.48 -5.15
CA HIS A 291 7.32 -29.95 -6.21
C HIS A 291 6.68 -30.12 -7.61
N ASP A 292 5.67 -30.97 -7.75
CA ASP A 292 4.95 -31.20 -9.02
C ASP A 292 3.76 -30.24 -9.20
N LYS A 293 3.38 -29.53 -8.15
CA LYS A 293 2.27 -28.57 -8.15
C LYS A 293 2.73 -27.16 -8.48
N ILE A 294 1.80 -26.35 -8.97
CA ILE A 294 2.01 -24.95 -9.32
C ILE A 294 1.18 -24.12 -8.36
N TYR A 295 1.87 -23.38 -7.49
CA TYR A 295 1.23 -22.54 -6.49
C TYR A 295 0.86 -21.19 -7.08
N ILE A 296 -0.33 -20.70 -6.73
CA ILE A 296 -0.83 -19.37 -7.11
C ILE A 296 -0.96 -18.52 -5.85
N VAL A 297 -0.40 -17.31 -5.88
CA VAL A 297 -0.52 -16.30 -4.84
C VAL A 297 -1.24 -15.08 -5.43
N GLY A 298 -2.31 -14.62 -4.77
CA GLY A 298 -3.03 -13.43 -5.23
C GLY A 298 -2.25 -12.14 -4.98
N SER A 299 -1.94 -11.37 -6.02
CA SER A 299 -1.19 -10.12 -5.93
C SER A 299 -2.06 -8.96 -5.43
N MET A 300 -2.40 -9.00 -4.13
CA MET A 300 -3.23 -8.00 -3.50
C MET A 300 -2.68 -7.61 -2.13
N VAL A 301 -2.70 -6.31 -1.83
CA VAL A 301 -2.43 -5.76 -0.51
C VAL A 301 -3.61 -4.91 -0.08
N ASP A 302 -4.25 -5.27 1.02
CA ASP A 302 -5.42 -4.58 1.55
C ASP A 302 -5.13 -3.94 2.91
N ARG A 303 -5.45 -2.66 3.07
CA ARG A 303 -5.36 -1.99 4.39
C ARG A 303 -6.47 -2.44 5.32
N SER A 304 -7.64 -2.73 4.76
CA SER A 304 -8.78 -3.33 5.44
C SER A 304 -9.01 -4.72 4.85
N ILE A 305 -8.98 -5.74 5.69
CA ILE A 305 -9.02 -7.13 5.24
C ILE A 305 -10.31 -7.43 4.48
N LYS A 306 -10.19 -7.83 3.22
CA LYS A 306 -11.30 -8.30 2.38
C LYS A 306 -11.29 -9.82 2.36
N THR A 307 -12.00 -10.43 3.33
CA THR A 307 -12.06 -11.88 3.45
C THR A 307 -12.76 -12.52 2.24
N GLY A 308 -12.26 -13.68 1.81
CA GLY A 308 -12.91 -14.54 0.83
C GLY A 308 -12.75 -14.14 -0.65
N VAL A 309 -12.11 -13.01 -0.98
CA VAL A 309 -12.00 -12.55 -2.38
C VAL A 309 -11.21 -13.55 -3.24
N SER A 310 -10.03 -13.97 -2.78
CA SER A 310 -9.20 -14.96 -3.47
C SER A 310 -9.81 -16.35 -3.50
N LEU A 311 -10.43 -16.77 -2.38
CA LEU A 311 -11.14 -18.05 -2.30
C LEU A 311 -12.30 -18.12 -3.30
N ALA A 312 -13.09 -17.06 -3.41
CA ALA A 312 -14.22 -16.99 -4.33
C ALA A 312 -13.76 -17.09 -5.79
N ARG A 313 -12.67 -16.39 -6.16
CA ARG A 313 -12.09 -16.48 -7.51
C ARG A 313 -11.59 -17.90 -7.84
N ALA A 314 -10.83 -18.50 -6.93
CA ALA A 314 -10.34 -19.87 -7.12
C ALA A 314 -11.49 -20.88 -7.26
N LYS A 315 -12.54 -20.75 -6.45
CA LYS A 315 -13.74 -21.60 -6.53
C LYS A 315 -14.51 -21.44 -7.84
N ARG A 316 -14.66 -20.21 -8.35
CA ARG A 316 -15.32 -19.95 -9.65
C ARG A 316 -14.59 -20.63 -10.82
N LEU A 317 -13.27 -20.70 -10.72
CA LEU A 317 -12.43 -21.40 -11.70
C LEU A 317 -12.30 -22.90 -11.41
N GLY A 318 -12.91 -23.41 -10.34
CA GLY A 318 -12.85 -24.82 -9.94
C GLY A 318 -11.44 -25.31 -9.61
N LEU A 319 -10.63 -24.47 -8.96
CA LEU A 319 -9.25 -24.80 -8.56
C LEU A 319 -9.20 -25.41 -7.17
N GLU A 320 -8.16 -26.21 -6.92
CA GLU A 320 -7.81 -26.58 -5.57
C GLU A 320 -7.29 -25.37 -4.80
N THR A 321 -7.67 -25.26 -3.53
CA THR A 321 -7.26 -24.17 -2.63
C THR A 321 -6.58 -24.73 -1.41
N ALA A 322 -5.57 -24.03 -0.88
CA ALA A 322 -4.89 -24.42 0.35
C ALA A 322 -4.51 -23.20 1.20
N ALA A 323 -4.61 -23.34 2.51
CA ALA A 323 -4.15 -22.38 3.50
C ALA A 323 -2.86 -22.89 4.17
N LEU A 324 -1.97 -21.97 4.57
CA LEU A 324 -0.78 -22.34 5.35
C LEU A 324 -1.20 -22.85 6.75
N PRO A 325 -0.49 -23.85 7.32
CA PRO A 325 -0.78 -24.43 8.63
C PRO A 325 -0.38 -23.53 9.82
N LEU A 326 -0.70 -22.23 9.76
CA LEU A 326 -0.27 -21.24 10.76
C LEU A 326 -0.69 -21.63 12.19
N GLU A 327 -1.94 -22.03 12.38
CA GLU A 327 -2.45 -22.40 13.71
C GLU A 327 -1.84 -23.69 14.26
N LYS A 328 -1.33 -24.57 13.39
CA LYS A 328 -0.69 -25.82 13.79
C LYS A 328 0.70 -25.57 14.39
N TYR A 329 1.43 -24.61 13.83
CA TYR A 329 2.83 -24.36 14.18
C TYR A 329 3.05 -23.10 15.04
N LEU A 330 2.16 -22.11 14.97
CA LEU A 330 2.32 -20.82 15.66
C LEU A 330 1.19 -20.56 16.66
N LEU A 331 1.57 -20.21 17.89
CA LEU A 331 0.64 -19.69 18.89
C LEU A 331 0.28 -18.26 18.55
N TRP A 332 -0.76 -18.10 17.72
CA TRP A 332 -1.19 -16.82 17.21
C TRP A 332 -1.63 -15.88 18.34
N ASN A 333 -1.17 -14.63 18.30
CA ASN A 333 -1.43 -13.63 19.33
C ASN A 333 -2.22 -12.46 18.78
N THR A 334 -1.69 -11.78 17.75
CA THR A 334 -2.28 -10.54 17.24
C THR A 334 -2.20 -10.43 15.72
N GLY A 335 -3.14 -9.67 15.16
CA GLY A 335 -3.19 -9.35 13.75
C GLY A 335 -3.77 -10.46 12.87
N ALA A 336 -3.92 -10.16 11.59
CA ALA A 336 -4.51 -11.06 10.62
C ALA A 336 -3.51 -12.11 10.11
N LYS A 337 -4.06 -13.27 9.77
CA LYS A 337 -3.36 -14.43 9.20
C LYS A 337 -3.01 -14.28 7.72
N ASN A 338 -3.42 -13.16 7.10
CA ASN A 338 -2.95 -12.76 5.79
C ASN A 338 -1.48 -12.31 5.90
N LEU A 339 -0.62 -12.98 5.16
CA LEU A 339 0.80 -12.67 5.05
C LEU A 339 1.05 -11.83 3.79
N THR A 340 2.14 -11.07 3.79
CA THR A 340 2.52 -10.27 2.62
C THR A 340 3.13 -11.13 1.51
N LEU A 341 3.19 -10.62 0.28
CA LEU A 341 3.68 -11.39 -0.87
C LEU A 341 5.16 -11.79 -0.70
N ASP A 342 5.97 -10.89 -0.14
CA ASP A 342 7.36 -11.16 0.19
C ASP A 342 7.51 -12.24 1.27
N GLN A 343 6.65 -12.24 2.29
CA GLN A 343 6.62 -13.30 3.31
C GLN A 343 6.23 -14.64 2.70
N MET A 344 5.22 -14.65 1.83
CA MET A 344 4.81 -15.86 1.11
C MET A 344 5.95 -16.41 0.26
N MET A 345 6.67 -15.55 -0.47
CA MET A 345 7.83 -15.96 -1.26
C MET A 345 8.92 -16.61 -0.38
N HIS A 346 9.29 -15.98 0.74
CA HIS A 346 10.28 -16.55 1.67
C HIS A 346 9.84 -17.92 2.23
N ILE A 347 8.57 -18.04 2.63
CA ILE A 347 7.99 -19.29 3.13
C ILE A 347 8.07 -20.37 2.04
N LEU A 348 7.60 -20.08 0.83
CA LEU A 348 7.56 -21.06 -0.26
C LEU A 348 8.97 -21.48 -0.70
N LEU A 349 9.93 -20.56 -0.78
CA LEU A 349 11.33 -20.88 -1.08
C LEU A 349 11.93 -21.81 -0.01
N THR A 350 11.67 -21.53 1.27
CA THR A 350 12.20 -22.34 2.37
C THR A 350 11.55 -23.71 2.42
N LEU A 351 10.26 -23.81 2.09
CA LEU A 351 9.57 -25.10 1.98
C LEU A 351 10.07 -25.92 0.78
N LYS A 352 10.34 -25.26 -0.36
CA LYS A 352 10.89 -25.91 -1.54
C LYS A 352 12.25 -26.54 -1.27
N ASP A 353 13.09 -25.85 -0.50
CA ASP A 353 14.44 -26.30 -0.14
C ASP A 353 14.44 -27.35 0.99
N THR A 354 13.67 -27.10 2.06
CA THR A 354 13.80 -27.90 3.30
C THR A 354 12.61 -28.80 3.63
N GLY A 355 11.43 -28.52 3.07
CA GLY A 355 10.17 -29.13 3.48
C GLY A 355 9.74 -28.85 4.93
N ASP A 356 10.48 -28.03 5.68
CA ASP A 356 10.26 -27.81 7.11
C ASP A 356 9.42 -26.56 7.38
N TRP A 357 8.19 -26.78 7.82
CA TRP A 357 7.27 -25.72 8.23
C TRP A 357 7.77 -24.85 9.38
N LYS A 358 8.57 -25.38 10.31
CA LYS A 358 9.07 -24.58 11.43
C LYS A 358 10.03 -23.51 10.90
N LYS A 359 11.02 -23.92 10.10
CA LYS A 359 11.97 -23.00 9.43
C LYS A 359 11.24 -22.01 8.53
N ALA A 360 10.31 -22.48 7.70
CA ALA A 360 9.58 -21.61 6.79
C ALA A 360 8.74 -20.55 7.53
N LEU A 361 8.12 -20.91 8.65
CA LEU A 361 7.27 -19.99 9.41
C LEU A 361 8.04 -19.01 10.31
N GLU A 362 9.38 -19.09 10.38
CA GLU A 362 10.20 -18.05 11.02
C GLU A 362 10.12 -16.70 10.30
N PHE A 363 9.78 -16.70 9.01
CA PHE A 363 9.56 -15.50 8.21
C PHE A 363 8.24 -14.79 8.54
N VAL A 364 7.36 -15.41 9.35
CA VAL A 364 6.20 -14.72 9.90
C VAL A 364 6.68 -13.69 10.93
N PRO A 365 6.18 -12.44 10.93
CA PRO A 365 6.63 -11.44 11.90
C PRO A 365 6.40 -11.88 13.34
N LYS A 366 7.48 -11.92 14.16
CA LYS A 366 7.47 -12.36 15.57
C LYS A 366 6.39 -11.68 16.42
N ARG A 367 6.02 -10.43 16.13
CA ARG A 367 4.94 -9.71 16.83
C ARG A 367 3.55 -10.37 16.70
N LYS A 368 3.34 -11.22 15.67
CA LYS A 368 2.04 -11.87 15.41
C LYS A 368 1.81 -13.11 16.27
N TYR A 369 2.84 -13.72 16.85
CA TYR A 369 2.73 -14.98 17.61
C TYR A 369 3.61 -14.98 18.87
N CYS A 370 3.23 -15.77 19.87
CA CYS A 370 3.95 -15.85 21.16
C CYS A 370 5.08 -16.90 21.17
N GLY A 371 5.06 -17.84 20.22
CA GLY A 371 6.06 -18.90 20.08
C GLY A 371 5.58 -20.00 19.13
N PHE A 372 6.49 -20.92 18.83
CA PHE A 372 6.13 -22.15 18.10
C PHE A 372 5.43 -23.14 19.02
N VAL A 373 4.47 -23.88 18.46
CA VAL A 373 3.72 -24.92 19.16
C VAL A 373 4.66 -26.11 19.40
N SER A 374 4.98 -26.39 20.67
CA SER A 374 5.83 -27.52 21.09
C SER A 374 5.03 -28.75 21.53
N LYS A 375 3.72 -28.61 21.80
CA LYS A 375 2.77 -29.66 22.23
C LYS A 375 1.39 -29.41 21.59
N PRO A 376 0.50 -30.42 21.45
CA PRO A 376 -0.79 -30.25 20.76
C PRO A 376 -1.62 -29.06 21.30
N VAL A 377 -2.20 -28.30 20.35
CA VAL A 377 -2.82 -26.96 20.53
C VAL A 377 -3.87 -26.90 21.66
N ASN A 378 -4.52 -28.01 21.99
CA ASN A 378 -5.55 -28.08 23.03
C ASN A 378 -5.00 -27.85 24.44
N GLU A 379 -3.77 -28.29 24.73
CA GLU A 379 -3.16 -28.05 26.05
C GLU A 379 -2.64 -26.62 26.19
N LEU A 380 -2.10 -26.06 25.10
CA LEU A 380 -1.57 -24.69 25.09
C LEU A 380 -2.67 -23.63 25.12
N LYS A 381 -3.84 -23.86 24.52
CA LYS A 381 -5.01 -22.98 24.69
C LYS A 381 -5.48 -22.96 26.14
N LYS A 382 -5.46 -24.10 26.83
CA LYS A 382 -5.78 -24.17 28.26
C LYS A 382 -4.77 -23.39 29.10
N THR A 383 -3.46 -23.54 28.84
CA THR A 383 -2.44 -22.80 29.59
C THR A 383 -2.44 -21.30 29.28
N LEU A 384 -2.66 -20.89 28.02
CA LEU A 384 -2.74 -19.48 27.65
C LEU A 384 -3.98 -18.81 28.26
N ASN A 385 -5.13 -19.49 28.25
CA ASN A 385 -6.33 -19.01 28.92
C ASN A 385 -6.09 -18.90 30.43
N LEU A 386 -5.45 -19.90 31.06
CA LEU A 386 -5.09 -19.86 32.47
C LEU A 386 -4.18 -18.66 32.80
N ILE A 387 -3.15 -18.41 31.99
CA ILE A 387 -2.24 -17.27 32.15
C ILE A 387 -2.98 -15.94 32.02
N ASN A 388 -3.89 -15.82 31.05
CA ASN A 388 -4.69 -14.62 30.86
C ASN A 388 -5.65 -14.37 32.04
N THR A 389 -6.29 -15.43 32.57
CA THR A 389 -7.14 -15.36 33.76
C THR A 389 -6.34 -14.95 35.00
N LEU A 390 -5.14 -15.51 35.20
CA LEU A 390 -4.24 -15.16 36.30
C LEU A 390 -3.73 -13.71 36.20
N LYS A 391 -3.42 -13.23 34.99
CA LYS A 391 -3.05 -11.82 34.76
C LYS A 391 -4.20 -10.86 35.04
N LEU A 392 -5.43 -11.22 34.66
CA LEU A 392 -6.63 -10.44 35.00
C LEU A 392 -6.87 -10.41 36.51
N GLY A 393 -6.72 -11.55 37.19
CA GLY A 393 -6.83 -11.63 38.66
C GLY A 393 -5.81 -10.76 39.39
N LYS A 394 -4.53 -10.82 38.99
CA LYS A 394 -3.48 -9.95 39.55
C LYS A 394 -3.78 -8.47 39.36
N ARG A 395 -4.29 -8.08 38.19
CA ARG A 395 -4.68 -6.69 37.89
C ARG A 395 -5.85 -6.22 38.76
N GLN A 396 -6.83 -7.08 39.01
CA GLN A 396 -7.93 -6.79 39.93
C GLN A 396 -7.47 -6.69 41.39
N GLU A 397 -6.52 -7.51 41.79
CA GLU A 397 -5.97 -7.48 43.15
C GLU A 397 -5.11 -6.24 43.42
N GLU A 398 -4.29 -5.81 42.44
CA GLU A 398 -3.58 -4.53 42.49
C GLU A 398 -4.53 -3.35 42.61
N VAL A 399 -5.62 -3.34 41.82
CA VAL A 399 -6.66 -2.30 41.92
C VAL A 399 -7.31 -2.31 43.30
N ARG A 400 -7.66 -3.48 43.85
CA ARG A 400 -8.22 -3.59 45.23
C ARG A 400 -7.25 -3.10 46.30
N ARG A 401 -5.96 -3.43 46.20
CA ARG A 401 -4.92 -2.94 47.12
C ARG A 401 -4.75 -1.43 47.03
N GLN A 402 -4.86 -0.86 45.83
CA GLN A 402 -4.78 0.58 45.62
C GLN A 402 -6.03 1.30 46.16
N PHE A 403 -7.21 0.71 45.99
CA PHE A 403 -8.44 1.18 46.65
C PHE A 403 -8.34 1.11 48.19
N ALA A 404 -7.83 0.02 48.75
CA ALA A 404 -7.65 -0.13 50.20
C ALA A 404 -6.64 0.89 50.77
N LYS A 405 -5.51 1.13 50.07
CA LYS A 405 -4.54 2.17 50.44
C LYS A 405 -5.15 3.58 50.40
N ASN A 406 -5.96 3.87 49.39
CA ASN A 406 -6.66 5.16 49.27
C ASN A 406 -7.73 5.34 50.34
N TYR A 407 -8.42 4.27 50.75
CA TYR A 407 -9.40 4.31 51.84
C TYR A 407 -8.75 4.50 53.20
N SER A 408 -7.61 3.84 53.46
CA SER A 408 -6.82 4.03 54.68
C SER A 408 -6.27 5.46 54.81
N LYS A 409 -5.75 6.04 53.72
CA LYS A 409 -5.31 7.46 53.68
C LYS A 409 -6.44 8.46 53.98
N LYS A 410 -7.67 8.18 53.56
CA LYS A 410 -8.83 9.05 53.87
C LYS A 410 -9.28 8.97 55.33
N ARG A 411 -8.98 7.87 56.04
CA ARG A 411 -9.30 7.70 57.46
C ARG A 411 -8.29 8.36 58.39
N THR A 412 -7.04 8.54 57.97
CA THR A 412 -5.98 9.21 58.75
C THR A 412 -5.92 10.73 58.54
N GLN A 413 -6.79 11.30 57.69
CA GLN A 413 -6.91 12.74 57.44
C GLN A 413 -8.19 13.36 58.08
N LYS A 414 -8.80 12.67 59.06
CA LYS A 414 -9.95 13.18 59.80
C LYS A 414 -9.62 13.36 61.27
#